data_AF-A0A353WFB4-F1
#
_entry.id   AF-A0A353WFB4-F1
#
_cell.length_a   1.000
_cell.length_b   1.000
_cell.length_c   1.000
_cell.angle_alpha   90.00
_cell.angle_beta   90.00
_cell.angle_gamma   90.00
#
_symmetry.space_group_name_H-M   'P 1'
#
loop_
_entity.id
_entity.type
_entity.pdbx_description
1 polymer ?
#
loop_
_entity_poly.entity_id
_entity_poly.type
_entity_poly.pdbx_seq_one_letter_code
_entity_poly.pdbx_strand_id
1 'polypeptide(L)'
;MTWGLICIVAAFVFYTTSIWSERIIKKLLRWMVLILAAGFACDLAGTNAMRISAATHALNWHTVCGYLALVIMFAHLIWAILAICEFKKPQEWFRRYSIYAWFLWLVAFISGVPKV
;
A
#
# COMPACT_ATOMS: atom_id res chain seq x y z
N MET A 1 -4.13 18.56 6.52
CA MET A 1 -3.03 17.72 7.04
C MET A 1 -3.50 16.52 7.85
N THR A 2 -4.31 16.69 8.91
CA THR A 2 -4.73 15.59 9.81
C THR A 2 -5.49 14.46 9.12
N TRP A 3 -6.43 14.77 8.22
CA TRP A 3 -7.15 13.77 7.44
C TRP A 3 -6.26 12.90 6.55
N GLY A 4 -5.25 13.50 5.91
CA GLY A 4 -4.29 12.76 5.08
C GLY A 4 -3.50 11.74 5.91
N LEU A 5 -3.05 12.14 7.09
CA LEU A 5 -2.34 11.25 8.02
C LEU A 5 -3.22 10.07 8.46
N ILE A 6 -4.49 10.31 8.80
CA ILE A 6 -5.43 9.25 9.17
C ILE A 6 -5.59 8.24 8.03
N CYS A 7 -5.74 8.72 6.79
CA CYS A 7 -5.81 7.86 5.61
C CYS A 7 -4.53 7.03 5.41
N ILE A 8 -3.35 7.63 5.53
CA ILE A 8 -2.08 6.91 5.38
C ILE A 8 -1.89 5.85 6.49
N VAL A 9 -2.24 6.16 7.73
CA VAL A 9 -2.19 5.18 8.84
C VAL A 9 -3.19 4.05 8.61
N ALA A 10 -4.41 4.36 8.18
CA ALA A 10 -5.40 3.34 7.84
C ALA A 10 -4.91 2.46 6.67
N ALA A 11 -4.31 3.07 5.64
CA ALA A 11 -3.69 2.35 4.52
C ALA A 11 -2.60 1.38 5.00
N PHE A 12 -1.74 1.81 5.94
CA PHE A 12 -0.73 0.94 6.53
C PHE A 12 -1.34 -0.29 7.19
N VAL A 13 -2.36 -0.09 8.01
CA VAL A 13 -3.02 -1.16 8.77
C VAL A 13 -3.68 -2.14 7.80
N PHE A 14 -4.43 -1.65 6.82
CA PHE A 14 -5.09 -2.48 5.82
C PHE A 14 -4.08 -3.25 4.96
N TYR A 15 -3.04 -2.58 4.48
CA TYR A 15 -2.01 -3.21 3.65
C TYR A 15 -1.28 -4.31 4.40
N THR A 16 -0.86 -4.03 5.63
CA THR A 16 -0.23 -5.01 6.53
C THR A 16 -1.17 -6.20 6.77
N THR A 17 -2.44 -5.92 7.11
CA THR A 17 -3.42 -6.98 7.38
C THR A 17 -3.60 -7.89 6.18
N SER A 18 -3.73 -7.35 4.96
CA SER A 18 -3.88 -8.14 3.74
C SER A 18 -2.66 -9.05 3.48
N ILE A 19 -1.45 -8.52 3.61
CA ILE A 19 -0.22 -9.25 3.26
C ILE A 19 0.08 -10.36 4.28
N TRP A 20 0.00 -10.03 5.57
CA TRP A 20 0.32 -10.98 6.62
C TRP A 20 -0.73 -12.09 6.72
N SER A 21 -2.01 -11.77 6.49
CA SER A 21 -3.08 -12.78 6.47
C SER A 21 -2.92 -13.77 5.32
N GLU A 22 -2.55 -13.31 4.12
CA GLU A 22 -2.26 -14.21 2.98
C GLU A 22 -1.10 -15.16 3.30
N ARG A 23 -0.05 -14.64 3.95
CA ARG A 23 1.14 -15.42 4.30
C ARG A 23 0.85 -16.48 5.37
N ILE A 24 0.03 -16.15 6.37
CA ILE A 24 -0.39 -17.09 7.42
C ILE A 24 -1.31 -18.17 6.84
N ILE A 25 -2.33 -17.77 6.08
CA ILE A 25 -3.34 -18.68 5.52
C ILE A 25 -2.81 -19.45 4.31
N LYS A 26 -1.70 -18.99 3.70
CA LYS A 26 -1.08 -19.53 2.48
C LYS A 26 -2.05 -19.59 1.29
N LYS A 27 -3.12 -18.79 1.30
CA LYS A 27 -4.11 -18.66 0.24
C LYS A 27 -4.67 -17.24 0.26
N LEU A 28 -4.83 -16.65 -0.91
CA LEU A 28 -5.47 -15.35 -1.05
C LEU A 28 -7.00 -15.53 -1.00
N LEU A 29 -7.65 -14.92 -0.01
CA LEU A 29 -9.10 -14.93 0.15
C LEU A 29 -9.71 -13.61 -0.33
N ARG A 30 -10.98 -13.65 -0.75
CA ARG A 30 -11.68 -12.47 -1.31
C ARG A 30 -11.68 -11.26 -0.37
N TRP A 31 -11.84 -11.48 0.93
CA TRP A 31 -11.82 -10.40 1.92
C TRP A 31 -10.45 -9.71 2.01
N MET A 32 -9.35 -10.43 1.80
CA MET A 32 -8.00 -9.84 1.82
C MET A 32 -7.84 -8.84 0.69
N VAL A 33 -8.40 -9.17 -0.49
CA VAL A 33 -8.37 -8.28 -1.66
C VAL A 33 -9.25 -7.05 -1.45
N LEU A 34 -10.40 -7.18 -0.77
CA LEU A 34 -11.21 -6.04 -0.38
C LEU A 34 -10.45 -5.12 0.60
N ILE A 35 -9.75 -5.68 1.58
CA ILE A 35 -8.91 -4.91 2.50
C ILE A 35 -7.74 -4.25 1.75
N LEU A 36 -7.09 -4.95 0.84
CA LEU A 36 -6.01 -4.38 0.01
C LEU A 36 -6.52 -3.22 -0.84
N ALA A 37 -7.70 -3.36 -1.44
CA ALA A 37 -8.34 -2.31 -2.23
C ALA A 37 -8.69 -1.09 -1.37
N ALA A 38 -9.25 -1.30 -0.17
CA ALA A 38 -9.51 -0.23 0.78
C ALA A 38 -8.21 0.46 1.22
N GLY A 39 -7.16 -0.31 1.50
CA GLY A 39 -5.83 0.22 1.79
C GLY A 39 -5.30 1.10 0.66
N PHE A 40 -5.41 0.65 -0.58
CA PHE A 40 -4.96 1.42 -1.75
C PHE A 40 -5.76 2.71 -1.94
N ALA A 41 -7.09 2.65 -1.76
CA ALA A 41 -7.93 3.84 -1.81
C ALA A 41 -7.56 4.85 -0.72
N CYS A 42 -7.31 4.38 0.50
CA CYS A 42 -6.81 5.22 1.59
C CYS A 42 -5.43 5.82 1.28
N ASP A 43 -4.50 5.06 0.70
CA ASP A 43 -3.15 5.53 0.38
C ASP A 43 -3.19 6.62 -0.71
N LEU A 44 -3.99 6.38 -1.76
CA LEU A 44 -4.22 7.33 -2.85
C LEU A 44 -4.90 8.61 -2.35
N ALA A 45 -5.91 8.49 -1.49
CA ALA A 45 -6.60 9.63 -0.91
C ALA A 45 -5.70 10.42 0.04
N GLY A 46 -4.94 9.74 0.90
CA GLY A 46 -3.99 10.34 1.83
C GLY A 46 -2.89 11.11 1.12
N THR A 47 -2.26 10.47 0.13
CA THR A 47 -1.21 11.08 -0.71
C THR A 47 -1.75 12.32 -1.45
N ASN A 48 -2.94 12.23 -2.06
CA ASN A 48 -3.55 13.38 -2.73
C ASN A 48 -3.91 14.51 -1.76
N ALA A 49 -4.47 14.20 -0.59
CA ALA A 49 -4.82 15.20 0.41
C ALA A 49 -3.58 15.93 0.94
N MET A 50 -2.48 15.21 1.19
CA MET A 50 -1.20 15.79 1.59
C MET A 50 -0.61 16.65 0.47
N ARG A 51 -0.68 16.18 -0.77
CA ARG A 51 -0.21 16.90 -1.96
C ARG A 51 -0.94 18.24 -2.14
N ILE A 52 -2.27 18.25 -2.05
CA ILE A 52 -3.10 19.47 -2.17
C ILE A 52 -2.83 20.44 -1.01
N SER A 53 -2.57 19.91 0.19
CA SER A 53 -2.27 20.73 1.37
C SER A 53 -0.84 21.30 1.39
N ALA A 54 0.06 20.81 0.53
CA ALA A 54 1.45 21.22 0.52
C ALA A 54 1.62 22.56 -0.21
N ALA A 55 2.17 23.56 0.50
CA ALA A 55 2.47 24.88 -0.07
C ALA A 55 3.48 24.82 -1.23
N THR A 56 4.36 23.81 -1.23
CA THR A 56 5.34 23.56 -2.28
C THR A 56 5.40 22.07 -2.59
N HIS A 57 5.29 21.73 -3.88
CA HIS A 57 5.51 20.37 -4.35
C HIS A 57 7.00 20.16 -4.59
N ALA A 58 7.74 19.86 -3.52
CA ALA A 58 9.15 19.51 -3.63
C ALA A 58 9.29 18.01 -3.91
N LEU A 59 10.03 17.65 -4.96
CA LEU A 59 10.51 16.28 -5.14
C LEU A 59 11.66 16.05 -4.16
N ASN A 60 11.34 15.38 -3.06
CA ASN A 60 12.30 14.94 -2.06
C ASN A 60 12.28 13.41 -1.93
N TRP A 61 13.25 12.86 -1.19
CA TRP A 61 13.37 11.43 -0.97
C TRP A 61 12.07 10.77 -0.50
N HIS A 62 11.36 11.40 0.44
CA HIS A 62 10.09 10.89 0.94
C HIS A 62 9.03 10.79 -0.17
N THR A 63 8.82 11.86 -0.95
CA THR A 63 7.82 11.87 -2.03
C THR A 63 8.12 10.85 -3.11
N VAL A 64 9.40 10.66 -3.49
CA VAL A 64 9.80 9.65 -4.48
C VAL A 64 9.51 8.24 -3.97
N CYS A 65 9.91 7.93 -2.74
CA CYS A 65 9.61 6.65 -2.11
C CYS A 65 8.10 6.42 -1.97
N GLY A 66 7.33 7.46 -1.62
CA GLY A 66 5.87 7.40 -1.50
C GLY A 66 5.17 7.08 -2.82
N TYR A 67 5.53 7.76 -3.92
CA TYR A 67 4.97 7.45 -5.23
C TYR A 67 5.35 6.05 -5.72
N LEU A 68 6.59 5.62 -5.49
CA LEU A 68 7.02 4.27 -5.82
C LEU A 68 6.22 3.22 -5.03
N ALA A 69 6.03 3.43 -3.73
CA ALA A 69 5.20 2.59 -2.88
C ALA A 69 3.75 2.50 -3.39
N LEU A 70 3.15 3.64 -3.79
CA LEU A 70 1.80 3.69 -4.35
C LEU A 70 1.66 2.85 -5.63
N VAL A 71 2.61 2.99 -6.56
CA VAL A 71 2.64 2.21 -7.82
C VAL A 71 2.80 0.72 -7.55
N ILE A 72 3.69 0.36 -6.63
CA ILE A 72 3.91 -1.04 -6.25
C ILE A 72 2.66 -1.63 -5.58
N MET A 73 2.00 -0.87 -4.69
CA MET A 73 0.76 -1.31 -4.05
C MET A 73 -0.37 -1.50 -5.06
N PHE A 74 -0.48 -0.62 -6.06
CA PHE A 74 -1.43 -0.80 -7.17
C PHE A 74 -1.16 -2.08 -7.97
N ALA A 75 0.10 -2.38 -8.29
CA ALA A 75 0.46 -3.63 -8.96
C ALA A 75 0.06 -4.87 -8.14
N HIS A 76 0.21 -4.80 -6.81
CA HIS A 76 -0.25 -5.87 -5.91
C HIS A 76 -1.77 -6.04 -5.93
N LEU A 77 -2.53 -4.93 -6.00
CA LEU A 77 -3.98 -4.99 -6.12
C LEU A 77 -4.39 -5.69 -7.43
N ILE A 78 -3.72 -5.40 -8.54
CA ILE A 78 -3.95 -6.11 -9.82
C ILE A 78 -3.68 -7.61 -9.67
N TRP A 79 -2.52 -8.00 -9.11
CA TRP A 79 -2.21 -9.42 -8.89
C TRP A 79 -3.21 -10.10 -7.98
N ALA A 80 -3.70 -9.40 -6.95
CA ALA A 80 -4.69 -9.92 -6.03
C ALA A 80 -6.06 -10.15 -6.72
N ILE A 81 -6.49 -9.21 -7.56
CA ILE A 81 -7.72 -9.36 -8.37
C ILE A 81 -7.58 -10.54 -9.35
N LEU A 82 -6.45 -10.61 -10.08
CA LEU A 82 -6.19 -11.72 -11.00
C LEU A 82 -6.10 -13.06 -10.27
N ALA A 83 -5.53 -13.11 -9.06
CA ALA A 83 -5.49 -14.34 -8.27
C ALA A 83 -6.88 -14.83 -7.85
N ILE A 84 -7.86 -13.93 -7.64
CA ILE A 84 -9.27 -14.32 -7.40
C ILE A 84 -9.91 -14.92 -8.65
N CYS A 85 -9.51 -14.49 -9.86
CA CYS A 85 -9.94 -15.08 -11.12
C CYS A 85 -9.29 -16.45 -11.41
N GLU A 86 -8.83 -17.15 -10.36
CA GLU A 86 -8.24 -18.49 -10.37
C GLU A 86 -6.92 -18.64 -11.16
N PHE A 87 -6.20 -17.54 -11.41
CA PHE A 87 -4.87 -17.61 -11.97
C PHE A 87 -3.82 -17.96 -10.90
N LYS A 88 -3.14 -19.10 -11.08
CA LYS A 88 -2.07 -19.55 -10.15
C LYS A 88 -0.84 -18.64 -10.15
N LYS A 89 -0.41 -18.16 -11.33
CA LYS A 89 0.81 -17.33 -11.47
C LYS A 89 0.73 -15.99 -10.69
N PRO A 90 -0.34 -15.17 -10.80
CA PRO A 90 -0.48 -13.95 -10.01
C PRO A 90 -0.50 -14.19 -8.50
N GLN A 91 -1.07 -15.31 -8.04
CA GLN A 91 -1.05 -15.63 -6.60
C GLN A 91 0.37 -15.90 -6.09
N GLU A 92 1.20 -16.62 -6.87
CA GLU A 92 2.61 -16.86 -6.54
C GLU A 92 3.41 -15.56 -6.54
N TRP A 93 3.21 -14.71 -7.55
CA TRP A 93 3.86 -13.40 -7.64
C TRP A 93 3.47 -12.50 -6.48
N PHE A 94 2.17 -12.40 -6.18
CA PHE A 94 1.67 -11.68 -5.02
C PHE A 94 2.42 -12.13 -3.76
N ARG A 95 2.40 -13.42 -3.44
CA ARG A 95 3.06 -13.95 -2.22
C ARG A 95 4.56 -13.67 -2.15
N ARG A 96 5.27 -13.84 -3.28
CA ARG A 96 6.71 -13.65 -3.35
C ARG A 96 7.10 -12.19 -3.18
N TYR A 97 6.40 -11.28 -3.86
CA TYR A 97 6.75 -9.87 -3.92
C TYR A 97 6.12 -9.01 -2.81
N SER A 98 5.02 -9.46 -2.21
CA SER A 98 4.29 -8.72 -1.16
C SER A 98 5.16 -8.29 0.00
N ILE A 99 6.04 -9.16 0.49
CA ILE A 99 6.87 -8.85 1.65
C ILE A 99 7.89 -7.74 1.36
N TYR A 100 8.47 -7.74 0.15
CA TYR A 100 9.42 -6.72 -0.26
C TYR A 100 8.72 -5.37 -0.47
N ALA A 101 7.55 -5.41 -1.12
CA ALA A 101 6.71 -4.24 -1.29
C ALA A 101 6.23 -3.64 0.04
N TRP A 102 5.83 -4.50 0.98
CA TRP A 102 5.47 -4.09 2.34
C TRP A 102 6.62 -3.41 3.08
N PHE A 103 7.84 -3.96 2.98
CA PHE A 103 9.01 -3.35 3.59
C PHE A 103 9.35 -1.99 2.97
N LEU A 104 9.26 -1.86 1.63
CA LEU A 104 9.45 -0.58 0.95
C LEU A 104 8.40 0.45 1.38
N TRP A 105 7.13 0.04 1.51
CA TRP A 105 6.05 0.88 2.00
C TRP A 105 6.32 1.34 3.44
N LEU A 106 6.80 0.45 4.32
CA LEU A 106 7.20 0.77 5.69
C LEU A 106 8.30 1.84 5.74
N VAL A 107 9.34 1.70 4.90
CA VAL A 107 10.42 2.70 4.80
C VAL A 107 9.86 4.04 4.31
N ALA A 108 9.00 4.03 3.28
CA ALA A 108 8.35 5.25 2.78
C ALA A 108 7.50 5.93 3.86
N PHE A 109 6.71 5.16 4.61
CA PHE A 109 5.89 5.65 5.72
C PHE A 109 6.74 6.30 6.82
N ILE A 110 7.77 5.61 7.31
CA ILE A 110 8.67 6.15 8.35
C ILE A 110 9.40 7.40 7.86
N SER A 111 9.83 7.42 6.60
CA SER A 111 10.53 8.59 6.02
C SER A 111 9.67 9.86 5.97
N GLY A 112 8.35 9.71 6.00
CA GLY A 112 7.38 10.82 6.00
C GLY A 112 6.98 11.32 7.37
N VAL A 113 7.35 10.60 8.44
CA VAL A 113 7.06 11.02 9.81
C VAL A 113 7.86 12.30 10.09
N PRO A 114 7.21 13.40 10.50
CA PRO A 114 7.91 14.62 10.88
C PRO A 114 8.95 14.32 11.97
N LYS A 115 10.18 14.75 11.76
CA LYS A 115 11.21 14.70 12.80
C LYS A 115 10.84 15.76 13.83
N VAL A 116 10.47 15.31 15.03
CA VAL A 116 10.26 16.16 16.21
C VAL A 116 11.57 16.72 16.73
#